data_AF-A0A378C4M3-F1
#
_entry.id   AF-A0A378C4M3-F1
#
_cell.length_a   1.000
_cell.length_b   1.000
_cell.length_c   1.000
_cell.angle_alpha   90.00
_cell.angle_beta   90.00
_cell.angle_gamma   90.00
#
_symmetry.space_group_name_H-M   'P 1'
#
loop_
_entity.id
_entity.type
_entity.pdbx_description
1 polymer ?
#
loop_
_entity_poly.entity_id
_entity_poly.type
_entity_poly.pdbx_seq_one_letter_code
_entity_poly.pdbx_strand_id
1 'polypeptide(L)'
;MKVLLIYAHPEPRSLNGALKNFAVRHLQQAGHEVQVSDLYAMRWKAGYDADDSGAPPVGEFWRPTLDSKQAFAPGHPKCGYRSRAGKSCCGPIR
;
A
#
# COMPACT_ATOMS: atom_id res chain seq x y z
N MET A 1 4.94 20.27 -6.16
CA MET A 1 4.42 19.58 -4.95
C MET A 1 4.48 18.09 -5.16
N LYS A 2 4.46 17.28 -4.10
CA LYS A 2 4.36 15.81 -4.17
C LYS A 2 2.93 15.37 -3.85
N VAL A 3 2.31 14.60 -4.75
CA VAL A 3 0.94 14.11 -4.65
C VAL A 3 0.93 12.59 -4.73
N LEU A 4 0.24 11.94 -3.79
CA LEU A 4 -0.03 10.51 -3.83
C LEU A 4 -1.53 10.29 -4.08
N LEU A 5 -1.86 9.62 -5.19
CA LEU A 5 -3.23 9.27 -5.56
C LEU A 5 -3.49 7.80 -5.24
N ILE A 6 -4.42 7.55 -4.31
CA ILE A 6 -4.91 6.18 -4.04
C ILE A 6 -6.13 5.91 -4.92
N TYR A 7 -6.04 4.88 -5.75
CA TYR A 7 -7.12 4.49 -6.66
C TYR A 7 -7.64 3.10 -6.33
N ALA A 8 -8.96 2.99 -6.14
CA ALA A 8 -9.61 1.79 -5.64
C ALA A 8 -10.82 1.40 -6.51
N HIS A 9 -10.58 1.13 -7.80
CA HIS A 9 -11.65 0.65 -8.69
C HIS A 9 -11.15 -0.48 -9.61
N PRO A 10 -11.90 -1.59 -9.76
CA PRO A 10 -11.42 -2.78 -10.46
C PRO A 10 -11.33 -2.60 -11.99
N GLU A 11 -12.24 -1.83 -12.58
CA GLU A 11 -12.34 -1.65 -14.03
C GLU A 11 -11.61 -0.37 -14.50
N PRO A 12 -10.49 -0.47 -15.25
CA PRO A 12 -9.71 0.69 -15.70
C PRO A 12 -10.43 1.60 -16.70
N ARG A 13 -11.42 1.08 -17.44
CA ARG A 13 -12.21 1.87 -18.41
C ARG A 13 -13.48 2.47 -17.81
N SER A 14 -13.67 2.32 -16.50
CA SER A 14 -14.78 2.95 -15.77
C SER A 14 -14.69 4.47 -15.76
N LEU A 15 -15.77 5.12 -15.34
CA LEU A 15 -15.78 6.55 -15.02
C LEU A 15 -14.65 6.92 -14.04
N ASN A 16 -14.47 6.13 -12.98
CA ASN A 16 -13.38 6.33 -12.01
C ASN A 16 -12.00 6.21 -12.66
N GLY A 17 -11.81 5.25 -13.58
CA GLY A 17 -10.57 5.12 -14.35
C GLY A 17 -10.29 6.32 -15.25
N ALA A 18 -11.32 6.86 -15.90
CA ALA A 18 -11.21 8.08 -16.69
C ALA A 18 -10.82 9.30 -15.84
N LEU A 19 -11.48 9.48 -14.69
CA LEU A 19 -11.20 10.57 -13.75
C LEU A 19 -9.79 10.48 -13.14
N LYS A 20 -9.33 9.27 -12.78
CA LYS A 20 -7.94 9.02 -12.35
C LYS A 20 -6.95 9.53 -13.39
N ASN A 21 -7.12 9.10 -14.64
CA ASN A 21 -6.22 9.44 -15.73
C ASN A 21 -6.23 10.95 -16.03
N PHE A 22 -7.39 11.59 -15.93
CA PHE A 22 -7.51 13.04 -16.05
C PHE A 22 -6.75 13.76 -14.93
N ALA A 23 -6.97 13.38 -13.67
CA ALA A 23 -6.34 14.01 -12.51
C ALA A 23 -4.81 13.89 -12.56
N VAL A 24 -4.28 12.70 -12.89
CA VAL A 24 -2.83 12.49 -13.03
C VAL A 24 -2.23 13.42 -14.08
N ARG A 25 -2.82 13.46 -15.29
CA ARG A 25 -2.34 14.33 -16.36
C ARG A 25 -2.39 15.80 -15.97
N HIS A 26 -3.50 16.25 -15.38
CA HIS A 26 -3.69 17.64 -15.00
C HIS A 26 -2.68 18.10 -13.93
N LEU A 27 -2.46 17.28 -12.89
CA LEU A 27 -1.50 17.59 -11.83
C LEU A 27 -0.05 17.58 -12.34
N GLN A 28 0.30 16.65 -13.23
CA GLN A 28 1.62 16.61 -13.87
C GLN A 28 1.84 17.85 -14.76
N GLN A 29 0.84 18.27 -15.52
CA GLN A 29 0.89 19.50 -16.34
C GLN A 29 1.04 20.76 -15.48
N ALA A 30 0.47 20.76 -14.27
CA ALA A 30 0.67 21.83 -13.29
C ALA A 30 2.05 21.78 -12.57
N GLY A 31 2.96 20.89 -12.98
CA GLY A 31 4.31 20.78 -12.41
C GLY A 31 4.37 20.04 -11.06
N HIS A 32 3.40 19.15 -10.77
CA HIS A 32 3.42 18.32 -9.57
C HIS A 32 4.00 16.92 -9.85
N GLU A 33 4.73 16.38 -8.88
CA GLU A 33 5.15 14.98 -8.87
C GLU A 33 3.95 14.14 -8.39
N VAL A 34 3.50 13.19 -9.20
CA VAL A 34 2.32 12.36 -8.90
C VAL A 34 2.72 10.89 -8.85
N GLN A 35 2.48 10.25 -7.71
CA GLN A 35 2.58 8.80 -7.53
C GLN A 35 1.18 8.21 -7.42
N VAL A 36 0.95 7.01 -7.96
CA VAL A 36 -0.36 6.37 -7.99
C VAL A 36 -0.30 4.98 -7.37
N SER A 37 -1.08 4.76 -6.32
CA SER A 37 -1.29 3.42 -5.74
C SER A 37 -2.64 2.88 -6.21
N ASP A 38 -2.62 2.06 -7.25
CA ASP A 38 -3.80 1.37 -7.79
C ASP A 38 -4.03 0.06 -7.03
N LEU A 39 -4.93 0.07 -6.05
CA LEU A 39 -5.12 -1.04 -5.11
C LEU A 39 -5.53 -2.35 -5.80
N TYR A 40 -6.35 -2.26 -6.85
CA TYR A 40 -6.79 -3.43 -7.61
C TYR A 40 -5.68 -3.95 -8.52
N ALA A 41 -4.97 -3.08 -9.24
CA ALA A 41 -3.83 -3.50 -10.05
C ALA A 41 -2.68 -4.07 -9.20
N MET A 42 -2.47 -3.54 -8.00
CA MET A 42 -1.48 -4.02 -7.02
C MET A 42 -1.88 -5.33 -6.33
N ARG A 43 -3.13 -5.79 -6.50
CA ARG A 43 -3.73 -6.91 -5.75
C ARG A 43 -3.60 -6.73 -4.24
N TRP A 44 -3.83 -5.52 -3.76
CA TRP A 44 -3.64 -5.13 -2.37
C TRP A 44 -4.34 -6.09 -1.39
N LYS A 45 -3.64 -6.50 -0.33
CA LYS A 45 -4.21 -7.31 0.75
C LYS A 45 -5.04 -6.41 1.66
N ALA A 46 -6.37 -6.54 1.58
CA ALA A 46 -7.28 -5.71 2.37
C ALA A 46 -7.44 -6.16 3.83
N GLY A 47 -7.34 -7.47 4.09
CA GLY A 47 -7.42 -8.01 5.45
C GLY A 47 -6.13 -7.77 6.20
N TYR A 48 -6.23 -7.20 7.40
CA TYR A 48 -5.11 -7.03 8.32
C TYR A 48 -5.03 -8.23 9.27
N ASP A 49 -3.87 -8.85 9.36
CA ASP A 49 -3.65 -10.05 10.18
C ASP A 49 -2.19 -10.17 10.66
N ALA A 50 -1.87 -11.29 11.33
CA ALA A 50 -0.56 -11.53 11.90
C ALA A 50 0.59 -11.63 10.87
N ASP A 51 0.30 -11.92 9.60
CA ASP A 51 1.35 -11.97 8.57
C ASP A 51 1.93 -10.58 8.28
N ASP A 52 1.24 -9.51 8.67
CA ASP A 52 1.66 -8.13 8.42
C ASP A 52 2.68 -7.62 9.46
N SER A 53 2.84 -8.29 10.62
CA SER A 53 3.81 -7.88 11.64
C SER A 53 5.23 -8.38 11.37
N GLY A 54 5.42 -9.39 10.51
CA GLY A 54 6.73 -9.92 10.14
C GLY A 54 7.54 -10.54 11.29
N ALA A 55 6.89 -10.77 12.44
CA ALA A 55 7.49 -11.28 13.66
C ALA A 55 6.43 -12.06 14.48
N PRO A 56 6.87 -12.97 15.38
CA PRO A 56 5.97 -13.61 16.34
C PRO A 56 5.25 -12.59 17.24
N PRO A 57 4.11 -12.96 17.85
CA PRO A 57 3.38 -12.10 18.76
C PRO A 57 4.25 -11.54 19.89
N VAL A 58 4.06 -10.26 20.21
CA VAL A 58 4.74 -9.59 21.33
C VAL A 58 4.29 -10.14 22.69
N GLY A 59 3.07 -10.66 22.77
CA GLY A 59 2.50 -11.28 23.98
C GLY A 59 2.10 -12.73 23.76
N GLU A 60 1.18 -13.23 24.60
CA GLU A 60 0.68 -14.62 24.52
C GLU A 60 -0.03 -14.95 23.20
N PHE A 61 -0.64 -13.96 22.57
CA PHE A 61 -1.31 -14.07 21.28
C PHE A 61 -1.18 -12.76 20.50
N TRP A 62 -1.39 -12.83 19.17
CA TRP A 62 -1.30 -11.67 18.30
C TRP A 62 -2.38 -10.64 18.62
N ARG A 63 -1.97 -9.38 18.72
CA ARG A 63 -2.81 -8.23 19.04
C ARG A 63 -2.57 -7.13 18.00
N PRO A 64 -3.60 -6.75 17.23
CA PRO A 64 -3.50 -5.79 16.13
C PRO A 64 -2.67 -4.54 16.44
N THR A 65 -2.84 -3.97 17.64
CA THR A 65 -2.22 -2.71 18.04
C THR A 65 -0.78 -2.86 18.54
N LEU A 66 -0.49 -3.83 19.41
CA LEU A 66 0.84 -3.97 20.00
C LEU A 66 1.84 -4.53 19.01
N ASP A 67 1.43 -5.54 18.23
CA ASP A 67 2.29 -6.14 17.22
C ASP A 67 2.59 -5.16 16.08
N SER A 68 1.62 -4.32 15.70
CA SER A 68 1.87 -3.21 14.76
C SER A 68 2.87 -2.20 15.31
N LYS A 69 2.71 -1.80 16.58
CA LYS A 69 3.60 -0.84 17.24
C LYS A 69 5.03 -1.37 17.25
N GLN A 70 5.23 -2.65 17.57
CA GLN A 70 6.55 -3.27 17.56
C GLN A 70 7.12 -3.35 16.14
N ALA A 71 6.33 -3.80 15.16
CA ALA A 71 6.77 -3.92 13.77
C ALA A 71 7.13 -2.56 13.14
N PHE A 72 6.52 -1.47 13.59
CA PHE A 72 6.84 -0.13 13.10
C PHE A 72 8.13 0.45 13.69
N ALA A 73 8.54 -0.01 14.88
CA ALA A 73 9.68 0.50 15.61
C ALA A 73 11.00 0.32 14.81
N PRO A 74 11.99 1.21 15.01
CA PRO A 74 13.28 1.11 14.33
C PRO A 74 13.95 -0.25 14.58
N GLY A 75 14.58 -0.83 13.56
CA GLY A 75 15.32 -2.09 13.67
C GLY A 75 14.53 -3.36 13.34
N HIS A 76 13.22 -3.25 13.07
CA HIS A 76 12.42 -4.38 12.56
C HIS A 76 12.32 -4.35 11.03
N PRO A 77 12.45 -5.52 10.35
CA PRO A 77 12.28 -5.59 8.91
C PRO A 77 10.84 -5.22 8.55
N LYS A 78 10.68 -4.10 7.85
CA LYS A 78 9.35 -3.66 7.40
C LYS A 78 8.93 -4.49 6.20
N CYS A 79 7.96 -5.38 6.40
CA CYS A 79 7.21 -5.91 5.27
C CYS A 79 6.28 -4.78 4.79
N GLY A 80 6.43 -4.35 3.53
CA GLY A 80 5.40 -3.52 2.93
C GLY A 80 4.09 -4.31 2.92
N TYR A 81 2.95 -3.65 3.13
CA TYR A 81 1.63 -4.22 2.90
C TYR A 81 1.53 -4.69 1.44
N ARG A 82 1.92 -5.94 1.16
CA ARG A 82 2.03 -6.47 -0.20
C ARG A 82 1.05 -7.63 -0.36
N SER A 83 0.58 -7.76 -1.59
CA SER A 83 -0.35 -8.79 -2.04
C SER A 83 0.12 -10.20 -1.64
N ARG A 84 -0.87 -11.07 -1.38
CA ARG A 84 -0.72 -12.49 -1.03
C ARG A 84 0.00 -13.26 -2.16
N ALA A 85 1.30 -13.07 -2.33
CA ALA A 85 2.15 -13.91 -3.17
C ALA A 85 3.62 -13.76 -2.76
N GLY A 86 4.13 -14.76 -2.04
CA GLY A 86 5.54 -15.14 -2.05
C GLY A 86 6.54 -14.14 -1.47
N LYS A 87 6.92 -14.40 -0.22
CA LYS A 87 8.27 -14.24 0.35
C LYS A 87 9.26 -13.43 -0.51
N SER A 88 9.18 -12.10 -0.43
CA SER A 88 10.35 -11.23 -0.58
C SER A 88 10.02 -9.87 0.03
N CYS A 89 10.70 -9.56 1.12
CA CYS A 89 10.72 -8.23 1.69
C CYS A 89 11.39 -7.28 0.68
N CYS A 90 10.79 -6.09 0.49
CA CYS A 90 11.28 -4.99 -0.33
C CYS A 90 11.27 -5.20 -1.86
N GLY A 91 10.14 -4.85 -2.49
CA GLY A 91 10.12 -4.34 -3.87
C GLY A 91 9.58 -2.89 -3.86
N PRO A 92 10.12 -1.98 -4.68
CA PRO A 92 9.76 -0.56 -4.62
C PRO A 92 8.29 -0.32 -5.00
N ILE A 93 7.67 0.62 -4.29
CA ILE A 93 6.48 1.34 -4.77
C ILE A 93 7.02 2.24 -5.89
N ARG A 94 6.70 1.92 -7.15
CA ARG A 94 6.97 2.79 -8.30
C ARG A 94 5.84 3.78 -8.47
#